data_AF-A0A1I7FDK5-F1
#
_entry.id   AF-A0A1I7FDK5-F1
#
_cell.length_a   1.000
_cell.length_b   1.000
_cell.length_c   1.000
_cell.angle_alpha   90.00
_cell.angle_beta   90.00
_cell.angle_gamma   90.00
#
_symmetry.space_group_name_H-M   'P 1'
#
loop_
_entity.id
_entity.type
_entity.pdbx_description
1 polymer ?
#
loop_
_entity_poly.entity_id
_entity_poly.type
_entity_poly.pdbx_seq_one_letter_code
_entity_poly.pdbx_strand_id
1 'polypeptide(L)'
;MSQSSDHGRSDGDSDVAAADAQGLPPAEALLAGTLALMTGHAQACCEGQRALMAKKIISHLFMLSRHPGAPPNFKAIAANLHPLWVRVLQGPEQAPQALSPADNSDPHRVLWHTTPETLQ
;
A
#
# COMPACT_ATOMS: atom_id res chain seq x y z
N MET A 1 -39.46 39.24 -36.27
CA MET A 1 -38.50 39.25 -37.40
C MET A 1 -37.14 39.54 -36.79
N SER A 2 -36.14 38.66 -36.70
CA SER A 2 -35.87 37.37 -37.33
C SER A 2 -34.93 36.56 -36.42
N GLN A 3 -35.01 35.23 -36.55
CA GLN A 3 -34.16 34.22 -35.93
C GLN A 3 -32.79 34.13 -36.64
N SER A 4 -31.77 33.71 -35.89
CA SER A 4 -30.67 32.84 -36.34
C SER A 4 -29.95 32.31 -35.10
N SER A 5 -30.42 31.19 -34.55
CA SER A 5 -29.65 29.94 -34.46
C SER A 5 -28.18 30.06 -34.87
N ASP A 6 -27.27 29.77 -33.95
CA ASP A 6 -26.13 28.92 -34.29
C ASP A 6 -25.84 27.93 -33.16
N HIS A 7 -25.70 26.68 -33.58
CA HIS A 7 -25.51 25.51 -32.76
C HIS A 7 -24.02 25.31 -32.51
N GLY A 8 -23.57 25.58 -31.29
CA GLY A 8 -22.22 25.22 -30.84
C GLY A 8 -22.24 24.12 -29.78
N ARG A 9 -22.91 23.00 -30.05
CA ARG A 9 -22.79 21.78 -29.23
C ARG A 9 -21.42 21.17 -29.52
N SER A 10 -20.43 21.51 -28.71
CA SER A 10 -19.13 20.82 -28.71
C SER A 10 -19.25 19.55 -27.87
N ASP A 11 -19.90 18.54 -28.45
CA ASP A 11 -19.75 17.14 -28.05
C ASP A 11 -18.32 16.66 -28.40
N GLY A 12 -17.81 15.74 -27.60
CA GLY A 12 -16.52 15.05 -27.80
C GLY A 12 -15.59 15.38 -26.63
N ASP A 13 -15.70 14.74 -25.48
CA ASP A 13 -15.39 13.31 -25.31
C ASP A 13 -14.27 12.88 -26.25
N SER A 14 -13.03 12.98 -25.78
CA SER A 14 -11.90 12.11 -26.10
C SER A 14 -10.64 12.81 -25.65
N ASP A 15 -10.31 12.70 -24.38
CA ASP A 15 -8.92 12.41 -24.04
C ASP A 15 -8.83 11.63 -22.72
N VAL A 16 -9.51 10.47 -22.72
CA VAL A 16 -9.11 9.32 -21.89
C VAL A 16 -7.88 8.63 -22.54
N ALA A 17 -7.10 9.36 -23.33
CA ALA A 17 -5.89 8.87 -23.98
C ALA A 17 -4.68 9.02 -23.03
N ALA A 18 -4.60 8.10 -22.08
CA ALA A 18 -3.29 7.64 -21.61
C ALA A 18 -3.29 6.12 -21.35
N ALA A 19 -4.18 5.39 -22.02
CA ALA A 19 -4.14 3.93 -22.04
C ALA A 19 -3.07 3.37 -23.00
N ASP A 20 -2.35 4.23 -23.74
CA ASP A 20 -1.30 3.84 -24.71
C ASP A 20 0.12 4.14 -24.20
N ALA A 21 0.42 3.67 -23.00
CA ALA A 21 1.78 3.37 -22.62
C ALA A 21 1.82 1.90 -22.19
N GLN A 22 2.09 0.99 -23.14
CA GLN A 22 2.55 -0.38 -22.89
C GLN A 22 3.98 -0.36 -22.28
N GLY A 23 4.17 0.46 -21.25
CA GLY A 23 5.31 0.52 -20.36
C GLY A 23 4.91 0.06 -18.96
N LEU A 24 5.89 -0.08 -18.07
CA LEU A 24 5.61 -0.32 -16.65
C LEU A 24 4.59 0.73 -16.13
N PRO A 25 3.62 0.35 -15.29
CA PRO A 25 2.66 1.30 -14.73
C PRO A 25 3.44 2.43 -14.02
N PRO A 26 2.94 3.68 -14.06
CA PRO A 26 3.61 4.77 -13.38
C PRO A 26 3.80 4.44 -11.89
N ALA A 27 4.89 4.95 -11.30
CA ALA A 27 5.28 4.61 -9.92
C ALA A 27 4.14 4.90 -8.93
N GLU A 28 3.38 5.97 -9.19
CA GLU A 28 2.23 6.43 -8.43
C GLU A 28 1.06 5.44 -8.51
N ALA A 29 0.77 4.90 -9.70
CA ALA A 29 -0.28 3.89 -9.85
C ALA A 29 0.11 2.59 -9.13
N LEU A 30 1.39 2.20 -9.21
CA LEU A 30 1.89 1.03 -8.51
C LEU A 30 1.87 1.23 -6.98
N LEU A 31 2.22 2.43 -6.51
CA LEU A 31 2.10 2.82 -5.10
C LEU A 31 0.63 2.81 -4.64
N ALA A 32 -0.26 3.45 -5.38
CA ALA A 32 -1.69 3.50 -5.04
C ALA A 32 -2.29 2.09 -4.96
N GLY A 33 -1.95 1.23 -5.92
CA GLY A 33 -2.35 -0.19 -5.90
C GLY A 33 -1.75 -0.95 -4.71
N THR A 34 -0.51 -0.64 -4.33
CA THR A 34 0.13 -1.22 -3.14
C THR A 34 -0.60 -0.80 -1.86
N LEU A 35 -0.94 0.48 -1.71
CA LEU A 35 -1.68 0.99 -0.55
C LEU A 35 -3.10 0.39 -0.49
N ALA A 36 -3.80 0.33 -1.62
CA ALA A 36 -5.11 -0.30 -1.70
C ALA A 36 -5.06 -1.78 -1.27
N LEU A 37 -4.03 -2.52 -1.69
CA LEU A 37 -3.82 -3.91 -1.27
C LEU A 37 -3.46 -4.02 0.22
N MET A 38 -2.63 -3.14 0.76
CA MET A 38 -2.29 -3.13 2.19
C MET A 38 -3.53 -2.86 3.05
N THR A 39 -4.38 -1.92 2.63
CA THR A 39 -5.66 -1.62 3.28
C THR A 39 -6.62 -2.80 3.16
N GLY A 40 -6.74 -3.39 1.97
CA GLY A 40 -7.55 -4.60 1.75
C GLY A 40 -7.06 -5.79 2.57
N HIS A 41 -5.74 -5.96 2.71
CA HIS A 41 -5.14 -7.00 3.55
C HIS A 41 -5.52 -6.85 5.02
N ALA A 42 -5.56 -5.62 5.53
CA ALA A 42 -5.98 -5.33 6.91
C ALA A 42 -7.49 -5.60 7.14
N GLN A 43 -8.30 -5.49 6.10
CA GLN A 43 -9.77 -5.65 6.16
C GLN A 43 -10.26 -7.02 5.68
N ALA A 44 -9.39 -7.88 5.15
CA ALA A 44 -9.78 -9.14 4.55
C ALA A 44 -10.34 -10.13 5.59
N CYS A 45 -11.45 -10.79 5.24
CA CYS A 45 -12.23 -11.62 6.16
C CYS A 45 -11.63 -13.02 6.39
N CYS A 46 -10.76 -13.50 5.50
CA CYS A 46 -10.19 -14.84 5.59
C CYS A 46 -8.69 -14.87 5.32
N GLU A 47 -8.00 -15.84 5.94
CA GLU A 47 -6.55 -15.99 5.85
C GLU A 47 -6.08 -16.27 4.41
N GLY A 48 -6.87 -16.99 3.63
CA GLY A 48 -6.55 -17.26 2.21
C GLY A 48 -6.47 -15.99 1.38
N GLN A 49 -7.46 -15.08 1.50
CA GLN A 49 -7.43 -13.78 0.81
C GLN A 49 -6.29 -12.91 1.32
N ARG A 50 -6.06 -12.87 2.63
CA ARG A 50 -4.91 -12.16 3.23
C ARG A 50 -3.59 -12.65 2.64
N ALA A 51 -3.37 -13.96 2.56
CA ALA A 51 -2.14 -14.52 2.00
C ALA A 51 -1.95 -14.15 0.52
N LEU A 52 -3.01 -14.17 -0.29
CA LEU A 52 -2.95 -13.76 -1.70
C LEU A 52 -2.62 -12.26 -1.85
N MET A 53 -3.23 -11.40 -1.03
CA MET A 53 -2.93 -9.97 -1.01
C MET A 53 -1.49 -9.70 -0.56
N ALA A 54 -1.02 -10.37 0.50
CA ALA A 54 0.35 -10.25 0.99
C ALA A 54 1.37 -10.63 -0.10
N LYS A 55 1.15 -11.73 -0.84
CA LYS A 55 1.98 -12.10 -2.01
C LYS A 55 2.03 -11.00 -3.06
N LYS A 56 0.88 -10.38 -3.36
CA LYS A 56 0.80 -9.30 -4.36
C LYS A 56 1.50 -8.03 -3.88
N ILE A 57 1.37 -7.68 -2.60
CA ILE A 57 2.06 -6.56 -1.97
C ILE A 57 3.58 -6.75 -2.09
N ILE A 58 4.10 -7.94 -1.77
CA ILE A 58 5.54 -8.27 -1.89
C ILE A 58 6.02 -8.02 -3.33
N SER A 59 5.30 -8.54 -4.33
CA SER A 59 5.64 -8.33 -5.74
C SER A 59 5.64 -6.85 -6.14
N HIS A 60 4.63 -6.09 -5.70
CA HIS A 60 4.56 -4.65 -5.98
C HIS A 60 5.70 -3.87 -5.34
N LEU A 61 6.06 -4.18 -4.09
CA LEU A 61 7.20 -3.55 -3.39
C LEU A 61 8.52 -3.86 -4.09
N PHE A 62 8.71 -5.08 -4.58
CA PHE A 62 9.87 -5.44 -5.38
C PHE A 62 9.94 -4.61 -6.66
N MET A 63 8.84 -4.52 -7.42
CA MET A 63 8.76 -3.70 -8.62
C MET A 63 9.02 -2.21 -8.32
N LEU A 64 8.44 -1.66 -7.26
CA LEU A 64 8.63 -0.27 -6.84
C LEU A 64 10.09 0.04 -6.49
N SER A 65 10.77 -0.86 -5.78
CA SER A 65 12.19 -0.69 -5.44
C SER A 65 13.11 -0.57 -6.66
N ARG A 66 12.67 -1.09 -7.81
CA ARG A 66 13.42 -1.14 -9.07
C ARG A 66 12.83 -0.23 -10.15
N HIS A 67 11.74 0.47 -9.85
CA HIS A 67 10.97 1.22 -10.85
C HIS A 67 11.77 2.43 -11.35
N PRO A 68 12.02 2.60 -12.66
CA PRO A 68 12.89 3.67 -13.16
C PRO A 68 12.44 5.07 -12.74
N GLY A 69 11.13 5.34 -12.81
CA GLY A 69 10.53 6.63 -12.43
C GLY A 69 10.31 6.87 -10.93
N ALA A 70 10.66 5.92 -10.05
CA ALA A 70 10.48 6.13 -8.61
C ALA A 70 11.62 6.97 -8.00
N PRO A 71 11.33 7.94 -7.10
CA PRO A 71 12.34 8.69 -6.37
C PRO A 71 13.28 7.77 -5.57
N PRO A 72 14.57 8.13 -5.37
CA PRO A 72 15.53 7.28 -4.66
C PRO A 72 15.09 6.89 -3.24
N ASN A 73 14.56 7.85 -2.48
CA ASN A 73 14.05 7.60 -1.13
C ASN A 73 12.88 6.60 -1.15
N PHE A 74 12.03 6.69 -2.18
CA PHE A 74 10.88 5.81 -2.31
C PHE A 74 11.31 4.38 -2.64
N LYS A 75 12.32 4.21 -3.51
CA LYS A 75 12.93 2.91 -3.79
C LYS A 75 13.51 2.27 -2.53
N ALA A 76 14.20 3.05 -1.71
CA ALA A 76 14.76 2.58 -0.43
C ALA A 76 13.66 2.13 0.54
N ILE A 77 12.59 2.92 0.67
CA ILE A 77 11.43 2.55 1.50
C ILE A 77 10.79 1.24 1.01
N ALA A 78 10.56 1.10 -0.29
CA ALA A 78 10.00 -0.12 -0.88
C ALA A 78 10.91 -1.35 -0.66
N ALA A 79 12.23 -1.18 -0.81
CA ALA A 79 13.21 -2.22 -0.53
C ALA A 79 13.22 -2.65 0.95
N ASN A 80 13.04 -1.71 1.87
CA ASN A 80 12.95 -2.00 3.32
C ASN A 80 11.63 -2.67 3.70
N LEU A 81 10.51 -2.27 3.06
CA LEU A 81 9.20 -2.87 3.30
C LEU A 81 9.09 -4.31 2.77
N HIS A 82 9.74 -4.61 1.65
CA HIS A 82 9.67 -5.93 1.02
C HIS A 82 9.96 -7.10 1.99
N PRO A 83 11.10 -7.17 2.71
CA PRO A 83 11.36 -8.26 3.64
C PRO A 83 10.41 -8.30 4.84
N LEU A 84 9.88 -7.15 5.28
CA LEU A 84 8.87 -7.11 6.35
C LEU A 84 7.58 -7.82 5.91
N TRP A 85 7.15 -7.59 4.67
CA TRP A 85 5.96 -8.24 4.12
C TRP A 85 6.17 -9.73 3.82
N VAL A 86 7.38 -10.14 3.45
CA VAL A 86 7.74 -11.57 3.34
C VAL A 86 7.52 -12.27 4.68
N ARG A 87 7.95 -11.66 5.79
CA ARG A 87 7.73 -12.21 7.14
C ARG A 87 6.25 -12.28 7.50
N VAL A 88 5.45 -11.27 7.14
CA VAL A 88 3.99 -11.28 7.36
C VAL A 88 3.34 -12.47 6.66
N LEU A 89 3.78 -12.80 5.44
CA LEU A 89 3.25 -13.94 4.69
C LEU A 89 3.69 -15.29 5.28
N GLN A 90 4.89 -15.38 5.84
CA GLN A 90 5.42 -16.59 6.48
C GLN A 90 4.74 -16.90 7.82
N GLY A 91 3.96 -15.95 8.36
CA GLY A 91 3.25 -16.11 9.61
C GLY A 91 4.15 -15.92 10.84
N PRO A 92 3.54 -15.89 12.05
CA PRO A 92 4.23 -15.58 13.31
C PRO A 92 5.31 -16.60 13.72
N GLU A 93 5.41 -17.76 13.08
CA GLU A 93 6.40 -18.80 13.44
C GLU A 93 7.85 -18.41 13.09
N GLN A 94 8.05 -17.45 12.17
CA GLN A 94 9.37 -16.95 11.76
C GLN A 94 9.62 -15.48 12.14
N ALA A 95 8.93 -14.97 13.15
CA ALA A 95 9.56 -13.90 13.92
C ALA A 95 10.84 -14.49 14.53
N PRO A 96 12.02 -13.87 14.41
CA PRO A 96 13.03 -14.09 15.42
C PRO A 96 12.30 -13.92 16.74
N GLN A 97 12.32 -14.93 17.59
CA GLN A 97 12.03 -14.79 19.01
C GLN A 97 12.88 -13.60 19.47
N ALA A 98 12.32 -12.40 19.42
CA ALA A 98 12.76 -11.30 20.23
C ALA A 98 12.49 -11.82 21.63
N LEU A 99 13.53 -12.45 22.18
CA LEU A 99 13.80 -12.77 23.56
C LEU A 99 12.54 -12.69 24.41
N SER A 100 12.04 -13.85 24.87
CA SER A 100 11.26 -13.87 26.09
C SER A 100 11.92 -12.96 27.13
N PRO A 101 11.15 -12.11 27.81
CA PRO A 101 11.49 -11.71 29.15
C PRO A 101 10.36 -12.29 30.03
N ALA A 102 10.51 -13.43 30.69
CA ALA A 102 11.28 -13.53 31.93
C ALA A 102 12.21 -12.34 32.24
N ASP A 103 11.65 -11.13 32.30
CA ASP A 103 12.10 -10.02 33.14
C ASP A 103 11.14 -8.82 32.94
N ASN A 104 10.15 -8.75 33.83
CA ASN A 104 9.20 -7.64 33.94
C ASN A 104 9.86 -6.39 34.57
N SER A 105 10.98 -5.89 34.02
CA SER A 105 11.73 -4.81 34.68
C SER A 105 12.48 -3.86 33.74
N ASP A 106 11.95 -3.58 32.55
CA ASP A 106 12.45 -2.43 31.75
C ASP A 106 11.47 -1.24 31.82
N PRO A 107 11.79 -0.17 32.57
CA PRO A 107 10.95 1.03 32.70
C PRO A 107 10.95 1.93 31.46
N HIS A 108 11.72 1.63 30.40
CA HIS A 108 11.81 2.47 29.20
C HIS A 108 10.95 2.03 28.02
N ARG A 109 10.09 1.02 28.20
CA ARG A 109 9.08 0.66 27.19
C ARG A 109 7.95 1.68 27.23
N VAL A 110 8.17 2.85 26.63
CA VAL A 110 7.17 3.91 26.47
C VAL A 110 5.98 3.35 25.71
N LEU A 111 4.94 2.97 26.47
CA LEU A 111 3.65 2.61 25.95
C LEU A 111 2.99 3.91 25.48
N TRP A 112 2.94 4.15 24.18
CA TRP A 112 2.36 5.36 23.57
C TRP A 112 0.84 5.50 23.77
N HIS A 113 0.23 4.60 24.53
CA HIS A 113 -1.18 4.65 24.91
C HIS A 113 -1.33 4.21 26.36
N THR A 114 -1.75 5.15 27.22
CA THR A 114 -2.36 4.83 28.51
C THR A 114 -3.85 4.64 28.26
N THR A 115 -4.36 3.41 28.36
CA THR A 115 -5.81 3.19 28.38
C THR A 115 -6.38 3.81 29.65
N PRO A 116 -7.33 4.75 29.58
CA PRO A 116 -8.00 5.24 30.78
C PRO A 116 -8.85 4.11 31.36
N GLU A 117 -8.55 3.70 32.60
CA GLU A 117 -9.18 2.54 33.23
C GLU A 117 -10.54 2.83 33.89
N THR A 118 -11.06 4.05 33.75
CA THR A 118 -12.37 4.40 34.30
C THR A 118 -13.09 5.40 33.39
N LEU A 119 -14.17 4.94 32.75
CA LEU A 119 -15.30 5.80 32.38
C LEU A 119 -16.25 5.79 33.58
N GLN A 120 -16.17 6.82 34.43
CA GLN A 120 -17.21 7.11 35.42
C GLN A 120 -18.36 7.86 34.74
#